data_AF-A0A438N5V2-F1
#
_entry.id   AF-A0A438N5V2-F1
#
_cell.length_a   1.000
_cell.length_b   1.000
_cell.length_c   1.000
_cell.angle_alpha   90.00
_cell.angle_beta   90.00
_cell.angle_gamma   90.00
#
_symmetry.space_group_name_H-M   'P 1'
#
loop_
_entity.id
_entity.type
_entity.pdbx_description
1 polymer ?
#
loop_
_entity_poly.entity_id
_entity_poly.type
_entity_poly.pdbx_seq_one_letter_code
_entity_poly.pdbx_strand_id
1 'polypeptide(L)'
;MGIDFTVFKGSKSGEIVEAKGHRDVGPRQALVQITHSGVCGTDEHFRHQNQGLGHEGVGIIKEIGSMVPEISDLKVGDRVGMGWIEKVCLHCKPCLTGQHSKCLNSEQFGTANLDQGTFSTGLAWDVSALFKIPDAIDSASAGPLMCGGATVWGPLYEHGAKAGDRVGILGIGGLGHLAIQFVNKMGMEAVVFSGTESKKDEAFKLGASEFHATKGVTKFEGIESIDFLLITTNVLPELSLYVPVLAPFAKVFPLTTSFDAWPVPIFPLLSSDGSDEQHNTMTSRDNYTFANQDSIPSPLDKQLPAFFRSWDDPNSNHEYLNLFAPEGQLVYGTTTTGREAIRAFRDTMIHPINGPIVDLEHTLKKFYVLAGGSEKGKQEVLVKGSLWYKLRNGRKIDFDFASAIRFADAGDGKELQAEFYEVFVDSHELKTAIKEMNEAEKK
;
A
#
# COMPACT_ATOMS: atom_id res chain seq x y z
N MET A 1 23.30 10.91 39.76
CA MET A 1 23.75 12.32 39.75
C MET A 1 23.61 12.73 38.30
N GLY A 2 22.75 13.70 37.95
CA GLY A 2 22.43 13.96 36.55
C GLY A 2 23.63 14.30 35.66
N ILE A 3 23.47 14.15 34.34
CA ILE A 3 24.49 14.50 33.35
C ILE A 3 24.19 15.87 32.76
N ASP A 4 25.23 16.70 32.66
CA ASP A 4 25.24 17.82 31.73
C ASP A 4 25.65 17.31 30.35
N PHE A 5 24.84 17.61 29.34
CA PHE A 5 25.08 17.18 27.97
C PHE A 5 24.95 18.33 27.00
N THR A 6 25.60 18.16 25.86
CA THR A 6 25.42 19.00 24.68
C THR A 6 24.47 18.27 23.75
N VAL A 7 23.50 18.98 23.19
CA VAL A 7 22.54 18.45 22.20
C VAL A 7 22.45 19.42 21.03
N PHE A 8 22.37 18.88 19.83
CA PHE A 8 22.14 19.65 18.61
C PHE A 8 20.65 19.63 18.27
N LYS A 9 20.08 20.82 18.11
CA LYS A 9 18.65 21.02 17.90
C LYS A 9 18.35 21.62 16.54
N GLY A 10 17.19 21.29 15.99
CA GLY A 10 16.60 22.03 14.89
C GLY A 10 16.15 23.43 15.33
N SER A 11 15.88 24.30 14.37
CA SER A 11 15.43 25.67 14.61
C SER A 11 14.51 26.15 13.50
N LYS A 12 13.72 27.20 13.75
CA LYS A 12 12.79 27.72 12.73
C LYS A 12 13.48 28.11 11.41
N SER A 13 14.71 28.62 11.47
CA SER A 13 15.50 28.98 10.28
C SER A 13 16.06 27.76 9.53
N GLY A 14 16.01 26.57 10.14
CA GLY A 14 16.69 25.37 9.64
C GLY A 14 18.18 25.35 9.99
N GLU A 15 18.71 26.29 10.76
CA GLU A 15 20.07 26.17 11.29
C GLU A 15 20.09 25.16 12.45
N ILE A 16 21.16 24.38 12.54
CA ILE A 16 21.37 23.46 13.66
C ILE A 16 22.01 24.25 14.80
N VAL A 17 21.36 24.24 15.96
CA VAL A 17 21.78 25.02 17.14
C VAL A 17 22.33 24.08 18.21
N GLU A 18 23.52 24.38 18.71
CA GLU A 18 24.05 23.71 19.90
C GLU A 18 23.33 24.24 21.16
N ALA A 19 22.85 23.33 21.99
CA ALA A 19 22.27 23.63 23.30
C ALA A 19 22.91 22.78 24.39
N LYS A 20 22.88 23.29 25.63
CA LYS A 20 23.24 22.52 26.82
C LYS A 20 21.97 22.08 27.53
N GLY A 21 21.98 20.87 28.06
CA GLY A 21 20.90 20.30 28.86
C GLY A 21 21.45 19.61 30.10
N HIS A 22 20.56 19.37 31.07
CA HIS A 22 20.84 18.56 32.25
C HIS A 22 19.73 17.52 32.41
N ARG A 23 20.09 16.27 32.69
CA ARG A 23 19.11 15.20 32.95
C ARG A 23 19.54 14.35 34.13
N ASP A 24 18.61 14.19 35.07
CA ASP A 24 18.68 13.15 36.11
C ASP A 24 18.11 11.84 35.58
N VAL A 25 18.68 10.72 36.04
CA VAL A 25 18.17 9.39 35.68
C VAL A 25 16.87 9.12 36.42
N GLY A 26 15.77 8.95 35.67
CA GLY A 26 14.50 8.50 36.24
C GLY A 26 14.58 7.04 36.72
N PRO A 27 13.63 6.57 37.56
CA PRO A 27 13.68 5.23 38.17
C PRO A 27 13.80 4.07 37.17
N ARG A 28 13.22 4.23 35.98
CA ARG A 28 13.22 3.23 34.89
C ARG A 28 14.18 3.56 33.74
N GLN A 29 14.96 4.62 33.88
CA GLN A 29 15.81 5.11 32.80
C GLN A 29 17.24 4.65 32.98
N ALA A 30 17.99 4.66 31.90
CA ALA A 30 19.43 4.64 31.91
C ALA A 30 19.97 5.96 31.34
N LEU A 31 21.03 6.45 31.98
CA LEU A 31 21.83 7.55 31.48
C LEU A 31 22.87 6.99 30.50
N VAL A 32 22.81 7.40 29.24
CA VAL A 32 23.66 6.89 28.18
C VAL A 32 24.62 7.98 27.73
N GLN A 33 25.92 7.69 27.76
CA GLN A 33 26.91 8.49 27.05
C GLN A 33 26.87 8.08 25.58
N ILE A 34 26.46 8.99 24.71
CA ILE A 34 26.39 8.75 23.28
C ILE A 34 27.80 8.76 22.69
N THR A 35 28.03 7.82 21.77
CA THR A 35 29.32 7.66 21.07
C THR A 35 29.17 7.80 19.57
N HIS A 36 28.05 7.34 19.02
CA HIS A 36 27.74 7.40 17.61
C HIS A 36 26.24 7.69 17.45
N SER A 37 25.88 8.31 16.35
CA SER A 37 24.50 8.43 15.91
C SER A 37 24.46 8.40 14.40
N GLY A 38 23.54 7.63 13.83
CA GLY A 38 23.26 7.62 12.41
C GLY A 38 22.49 8.87 11.98
N VAL A 39 22.59 9.21 10.69
CA VAL A 39 21.88 10.36 10.11
C VAL A 39 20.81 9.84 9.17
N CYS A 40 19.55 10.15 9.49
CA CYS A 40 18.40 9.68 8.75
C CYS A 40 17.72 10.86 8.02
N GLY A 41 17.02 10.57 6.91
CA GLY A 41 16.24 11.57 6.19
C GLY A 41 15.17 12.25 7.07
N THR A 42 14.71 11.56 8.11
CA THR A 42 13.78 12.12 9.09
C THR A 42 14.39 13.26 9.91
N ASP A 43 15.70 13.28 10.12
CA ASP A 43 16.35 14.40 10.80
C ASP A 43 16.23 15.71 10.01
N GLU A 44 16.20 15.64 8.67
CA GLU A 44 15.95 16.80 7.80
C GLU A 44 14.50 17.31 7.97
N HIS A 45 13.51 16.41 8.08
CA HIS A 45 12.10 16.81 8.33
C HIS A 45 11.94 17.56 9.66
N PHE A 46 12.77 17.23 10.65
CA PHE A 46 12.75 17.88 11.96
C PHE A 46 13.72 19.05 12.10
N ARG A 47 14.52 19.35 11.08
CA ARG A 47 15.50 20.44 11.08
C ARG A 47 14.87 21.81 11.35
N HIS A 48 13.61 22.00 10.94
CA HIS A 48 12.85 23.22 11.18
C HIS A 48 12.09 23.27 12.52
N GLN A 49 12.20 22.23 13.34
CA GLN A 49 11.52 22.10 14.62
C GLN A 49 12.47 22.38 15.77
N ASN A 50 12.01 23.08 16.82
CA ASN A 50 12.83 23.35 18.02
C ASN A 50 12.93 22.11 18.93
N GLN A 51 13.57 21.05 18.44
CA GLN A 51 13.80 19.82 19.18
C GLN A 51 15.22 19.27 18.99
N GLY A 52 15.67 18.38 19.88
CA GLY A 52 16.88 17.60 19.68
C GLY A 52 16.80 16.73 18.42
N LEU A 53 17.92 16.62 17.70
CA LEU A 53 18.01 15.86 16.45
C LEU A 53 18.69 14.49 16.67
N GLY A 54 18.51 13.59 15.70
CA GLY A 54 19.10 12.26 15.69
C GLY A 54 18.28 11.24 16.48
N HIS A 55 18.00 10.09 15.87
CA HIS A 55 17.24 8.99 16.48
C HIS A 55 17.82 7.61 16.12
N GLU A 56 19.12 7.55 15.84
CA GLU A 56 19.85 6.33 15.47
C GLU A 56 21.09 6.16 16.38
N GLY A 57 20.87 6.22 17.69
CA GLY A 57 21.94 6.38 18.68
C GLY A 57 22.62 5.08 19.09
N VAL A 58 23.90 5.18 19.42
CA VAL A 58 24.71 4.14 20.06
C VAL A 58 25.53 4.75 21.19
N GLY A 59 25.50 4.12 22.36
CA GLY A 59 26.22 4.61 23.52
C GLY A 59 26.52 3.57 24.58
N ILE A 60 27.10 4.04 25.69
CA ILE A 60 27.46 3.24 26.85
C ILE A 60 26.65 3.72 28.06
N ILE A 61 26.01 2.81 28.76
CA ILE A 61 25.28 3.13 30.00
C ILE A 61 26.28 3.60 31.08
N LYS A 62 26.02 4.75 31.69
CA LYS A 62 26.83 5.33 32.77
C LYS A 62 26.13 5.30 34.13
N GLU A 63 24.82 5.42 34.14
CA GLU A 63 24.00 5.35 35.35
C GLU A 63 22.67 4.65 35.00
N ILE A 64 22.08 3.96 35.97
CA ILE A 64 20.76 3.33 35.84
C ILE A 64 19.87 3.76 36.99
N GLY A 65 18.58 3.91 36.70
CA GLY A 65 17.57 4.20 37.70
C GLY A 65 17.36 3.05 38.68
N SER A 66 16.77 3.38 39.83
CA SER A 66 16.60 2.44 40.95
C SER A 66 15.78 1.18 40.61
N MET A 67 14.85 1.25 39.66
CA MET A 67 14.01 0.12 39.25
C MET A 67 14.63 -0.72 38.14
N VAL A 68 15.67 -0.23 37.45
CA VAL A 68 16.26 -0.92 36.30
C VAL A 68 16.70 -2.35 36.63
N PRO A 69 17.38 -2.63 37.77
CA PRO A 69 17.80 -3.99 38.13
C PRO A 69 16.65 -4.99 38.32
N GLU A 70 15.42 -4.51 38.55
CA GLU A 70 14.24 -5.35 38.76
C GLU A 70 13.48 -5.66 37.46
N ILE A 71 13.68 -4.85 36.41
CA ILE A 71 12.85 -4.89 35.19
C ILE A 71 13.65 -5.11 33.90
N SER A 72 14.98 -5.17 33.98
CA SER A 72 15.86 -5.30 32.81
C SER A 72 17.21 -5.91 33.19
N ASP A 73 17.83 -6.63 32.25
CA ASP A 73 19.20 -7.14 32.38
C ASP A 73 20.28 -6.12 31.98
N LEU A 74 19.89 -4.87 31.74
CA LEU A 74 20.80 -3.77 31.40
C LEU A 74 21.56 -3.28 32.64
N LYS A 75 22.86 -3.04 32.49
CA LYS A 75 23.73 -2.53 33.56
C LYS A 75 24.70 -1.46 33.07
N VAL A 76 25.27 -0.73 34.02
CA VAL A 76 26.35 0.24 33.75
C VAL A 76 27.49 -0.46 33.00
N GLY A 77 27.98 0.19 31.94
CA GLY A 77 29.01 -0.34 31.04
C GLY A 77 28.47 -1.11 29.83
N ASP A 78 27.18 -1.48 29.79
CA ASP A 78 26.60 -2.12 28.61
C ASP A 78 26.59 -1.14 27.41
N ARG A 79 26.94 -1.67 26.23
CA ARG A 79 26.80 -0.97 24.95
C ARG A 79 25.40 -1.16 24.40
N VAL A 80 24.69 -0.06 24.21
CA VAL A 80 23.27 -0.04 23.85
C VAL A 80 22.99 0.85 22.65
N GLY A 81 21.96 0.49 21.89
CA GLY A 81 21.37 1.30 20.84
C GLY A 81 19.98 1.80 21.22
N MET A 82 19.60 2.94 20.65
CA MET A 82 18.30 3.58 20.80
C MET A 82 17.82 4.14 19.47
N GLY A 83 16.51 4.06 19.25
CA GLY A 83 15.86 4.37 17.98
C GLY A 83 14.79 5.44 18.10
N TRP A 84 13.77 5.31 17.25
CA TRP A 84 12.58 6.18 17.22
C TRP A 84 11.72 6.15 18.49
N ILE A 85 11.56 4.96 19.08
CA ILE A 85 10.74 4.77 20.29
C ILE A 85 11.61 5.07 21.51
N GLU A 86 11.13 5.95 22.38
CA GLU A 86 11.85 6.34 23.60
C GLU A 86 11.38 5.56 24.83
N LYS A 87 10.11 5.13 24.82
CA LYS A 87 9.50 4.36 25.90
C LYS A 87 8.24 3.65 25.41
N VAL A 88 8.00 2.46 25.95
CA VAL A 88 6.73 1.73 25.78
C VAL A 88 6.07 1.44 27.13
N CYS A 89 4.75 1.25 27.13
CA CYS A 89 3.99 1.13 28.37
C CYS A 89 3.97 -0.28 28.97
N LEU A 90 4.28 -1.31 28.17
CA LEU A 90 4.34 -2.72 28.58
C LEU A 90 3.02 -3.34 29.08
N HIS A 91 1.88 -2.63 28.97
CA HIS A 91 0.59 -3.12 29.48
C HIS A 91 -0.55 -3.03 28.45
N CYS A 92 -0.39 -2.29 27.35
CA CYS A 92 -1.40 -2.25 26.29
C CYS A 92 -1.37 -3.52 25.44
N LYS A 93 -2.46 -3.83 24.74
CA LYS A 93 -2.57 -5.04 23.90
C LYS A 93 -1.37 -5.24 22.96
N PRO A 94 -0.92 -4.24 22.18
CA PRO A 94 0.29 -4.39 21.36
C PRO A 94 1.52 -4.81 22.17
N CYS A 95 1.78 -4.15 23.30
CA CYS A 95 2.89 -4.50 24.19
C CYS A 95 2.80 -5.94 24.70
N LEU A 96 1.63 -6.35 25.19
CA LEU A 96 1.42 -7.70 25.72
C LEU A 96 1.56 -8.81 24.64
N THR A 97 1.44 -8.44 23.37
CA THR A 97 1.64 -9.34 22.22
C THR A 97 3.03 -9.21 21.58
N GLY A 98 3.97 -8.50 22.22
CA GLY A 98 5.34 -8.30 21.70
C GLY A 98 5.46 -7.27 20.57
N GLN A 99 4.38 -6.55 20.24
CA GLN A 99 4.36 -5.52 19.19
C GLN A 99 4.63 -4.13 19.78
N HIS A 100 5.83 -3.97 20.36
CA HIS A 100 6.20 -2.76 21.10
C HIS A 100 6.23 -1.49 20.22
N SER A 101 6.57 -1.63 18.94
CA SER A 101 6.52 -0.56 17.93
C SER A 101 5.11 0.04 17.76
N LYS A 102 4.06 -0.72 18.09
CA LYS A 102 2.65 -0.33 17.99
C LYS A 102 2.05 0.04 19.35
N CYS A 103 2.88 0.35 20.34
CA CYS A 103 2.44 0.71 21.68
C CYS A 103 1.54 1.97 21.68
N LEU A 104 0.34 1.84 22.24
CA LEU A 104 -0.67 2.91 22.27
C LEU A 104 -0.30 4.09 23.19
N ASN A 105 0.59 3.86 24.15
CA ASN A 105 1.04 4.86 25.13
C ASN A 105 2.58 5.01 25.06
N SER A 106 3.15 5.00 23.86
CA SER A 106 4.59 5.18 23.67
C SER A 106 4.99 6.65 23.72
N GLU A 107 6.21 6.91 24.18
CA GLU A 107 6.90 8.19 23.95
C GLU A 107 7.83 7.98 22.75
N GLN A 108 7.84 8.92 21.80
CA GLN A 108 8.54 8.77 20.53
C GLN A 108 9.29 10.05 20.18
N PHE A 109 10.39 9.88 19.46
CA PHE A 109 11.13 10.97 18.84
C PHE A 109 10.17 11.83 18.00
N GLY A 110 10.34 13.16 18.05
CA GLY A 110 9.41 14.09 17.37
C GLY A 110 8.17 14.48 18.17
N THR A 111 7.83 13.76 19.25
CA THR A 111 6.57 13.99 19.99
C THR A 111 6.75 14.11 21.51
N ALA A 112 7.75 13.44 22.07
CA ALA A 112 8.07 13.47 23.49
C ALA A 112 9.53 13.87 23.69
N ASN A 113 9.88 14.29 24.91
CA ASN A 113 11.25 14.64 25.33
C ASN A 113 12.02 15.49 24.30
N LEU A 114 11.38 16.54 23.76
CA LEU A 114 11.90 17.35 22.65
C LEU A 114 13.22 18.08 22.96
N ASP A 115 13.66 18.11 24.21
CA ASP A 115 14.93 18.66 24.64
C ASP A 115 16.12 17.69 24.44
N GLN A 116 15.89 16.42 24.11
CA GLN A 116 16.93 15.44 23.82
C GLN A 116 16.85 14.87 22.40
N GLY A 117 17.95 14.25 21.98
CA GLY A 117 18.15 13.60 20.69
C GLY A 117 19.52 12.93 20.70
N THR A 118 19.76 11.97 19.81
CA THR A 118 21.02 11.22 19.78
C THR A 118 22.15 11.99 19.11
N PHE A 119 21.89 13.15 18.48
CA PHE A 119 22.93 14.14 18.20
C PHE A 119 23.26 14.90 19.50
N SER A 120 23.81 14.18 20.46
CA SER A 120 24.17 14.69 21.79
C SER A 120 25.38 13.97 22.36
N THR A 121 25.94 14.50 23.43
CA THR A 121 27.00 13.83 24.20
C THR A 121 26.45 12.83 25.23
N GLY A 122 25.16 12.92 25.56
CA GLY A 122 24.49 12.02 26.47
C GLY A 122 23.00 12.33 26.60
N LEU A 123 22.23 11.36 27.08
CA LEU A 123 20.78 11.47 27.25
C LEU A 123 20.26 10.48 28.30
N ALA A 124 19.00 10.63 28.71
CA ALA A 124 18.30 9.70 29.58
C ALA A 124 17.18 8.99 28.81
N TRP A 125 17.21 7.66 28.79
CA TRP A 125 16.31 6.84 27.97
C TRP A 125 15.64 5.75 28.81
N ASP A 126 14.37 5.43 28.55
CA ASP A 126 13.70 4.34 29.28
C ASP A 126 14.28 3.00 28.84
N VAL A 127 14.57 2.11 29.81
CA VAL A 127 15.19 0.82 29.52
C VAL A 127 14.31 -0.11 28.68
N SER A 128 13.01 0.16 28.55
CA SER A 128 12.10 -0.57 27.67
C SER A 128 12.37 -0.35 26.17
N ALA A 129 13.15 0.67 25.82
CA ALA A 129 13.50 1.02 24.45
C ALA A 129 15.02 1.11 24.22
N LEU A 130 15.80 0.42 25.05
CA LEU A 130 17.24 0.24 24.88
C LEU A 130 17.56 -1.20 24.47
N PHE A 131 18.43 -1.34 23.47
CA PHE A 131 18.80 -2.63 22.92
C PHE A 131 20.30 -2.88 23.11
N LYS A 132 20.69 -4.01 23.70
CA LYS A 132 22.11 -4.39 23.76
C LYS A 132 22.65 -4.61 22.35
N ILE A 133 23.79 -4.01 22.03
CA ILE A 133 24.43 -4.16 20.71
C ILE A 133 25.42 -5.32 20.78
N PRO A 134 25.25 -6.39 19.97
CA PRO A 134 26.18 -7.50 19.92
C PRO A 134 27.61 -7.08 19.60
N ASP A 135 28.61 -7.78 20.15
CA ASP A 135 30.04 -7.50 19.91
C ASP A 135 30.48 -7.67 18.46
N ALA A 136 29.74 -8.46 17.69
CA ALA A 136 30.00 -8.66 16.27
C ALA A 136 29.61 -7.46 15.39
N ILE A 137 28.89 -6.46 15.93
CA ILE A 137 28.44 -5.28 15.19
C ILE A 137 29.16 -4.06 15.79
N ASP A 138 29.99 -3.41 14.99
CA ASP A 138 30.65 -2.18 15.42
C ASP A 138 29.65 -1.04 15.61
N SER A 139 29.98 -0.08 16.48
CA SER A 139 29.07 1.00 16.83
C SER A 139 28.69 1.90 15.64
N ALA A 140 29.58 2.09 14.66
CA ALA A 140 29.31 2.94 13.51
C ALA A 140 28.26 2.30 12.59
N SER A 141 28.28 0.97 12.47
CA SER A 141 27.30 0.19 11.72
C SER A 141 25.99 -0.04 12.49
N ALA A 142 26.00 0.01 13.82
CA ALA A 142 24.82 -0.30 14.64
C ALA A 142 23.75 0.79 14.67
N GLY A 143 24.13 2.07 14.56
CA GLY A 143 23.21 3.21 14.61
C GLY A 143 22.08 3.12 13.58
N PRO A 144 22.39 3.01 12.27
CA PRO A 144 21.38 2.89 11.21
C PRO A 144 20.42 1.71 11.38
N LEU A 145 20.81 0.66 12.12
CA LEU A 145 19.93 -0.48 12.38
C LEU A 145 18.78 -0.13 13.35
N MET A 146 18.94 0.91 14.18
CA MET A 146 17.95 1.34 15.16
C MET A 146 16.76 2.10 14.55
N CYS A 147 16.86 2.54 13.28
CA CYS A 147 15.76 3.12 12.52
C CYS A 147 15.62 2.47 11.14
N GLY A 148 16.51 2.79 10.18
CA GLY A 148 16.41 2.25 8.82
C GLY A 148 16.39 0.73 8.78
N GLY A 149 17.24 0.06 9.57
CA GLY A 149 17.26 -1.39 9.68
C GLY A 149 15.96 -1.95 10.26
N ALA A 150 15.52 -1.46 11.42
CA ALA A 150 14.25 -1.87 12.02
C ALA A 150 13.04 -1.65 11.07
N THR A 151 13.05 -0.57 10.30
CA THR A 151 12.00 -0.21 9.34
C THR A 151 11.89 -1.20 8.18
N VAL A 152 13.03 -1.72 7.71
CA VAL A 152 13.07 -2.77 6.68
C VAL A 152 12.77 -4.14 7.27
N TRP A 153 13.32 -4.44 8.45
CA TRP A 153 13.17 -5.72 9.14
C TRP A 153 11.72 -6.00 9.53
N GLY A 154 11.01 -4.99 10.07
CA GLY A 154 9.65 -5.12 10.58
C GLY A 154 8.68 -5.79 9.59
N PRO A 155 8.49 -5.24 8.37
CA PRO A 155 7.65 -5.85 7.35
C PRO A 155 8.02 -7.29 7.01
N LEU A 156 9.32 -7.58 6.81
CA LEU A 156 9.79 -8.91 6.43
C LEU A 156 9.51 -9.93 7.54
N TYR A 157 9.80 -9.56 8.79
CA TYR A 157 9.62 -10.43 9.95
C TYR A 157 8.15 -10.59 10.35
N GLU A 158 7.42 -9.48 10.53
CA GLU A 158 6.04 -9.50 11.03
C GLU A 158 5.06 -10.13 10.03
N HIS A 159 5.35 -10.05 8.73
CA HIS A 159 4.50 -10.62 7.70
C HIS A 159 5.00 -11.96 7.16
N GLY A 160 5.99 -12.57 7.84
CA GLY A 160 6.41 -13.94 7.61
C GLY A 160 6.99 -14.18 6.23
N ALA A 161 7.84 -13.26 5.75
CA ALA A 161 8.67 -13.48 4.58
C ALA A 161 9.61 -14.67 4.83
N LYS A 162 9.84 -15.49 3.80
CA LYS A 162 10.56 -16.77 3.89
C LYS A 162 11.64 -16.85 2.83
N ALA A 163 12.66 -17.67 3.08
CA ALA A 163 13.64 -17.99 2.06
C ALA A 163 12.96 -18.49 0.78
N GLY A 164 13.42 -18.01 -0.37
CA GLY A 164 12.81 -18.23 -1.68
C GLY A 164 11.78 -17.17 -2.10
N ASP A 165 11.22 -16.37 -1.19
CA ASP A 165 10.34 -15.26 -1.58
C ASP A 165 11.11 -14.23 -2.42
N ARG A 166 10.44 -13.66 -3.42
CA ARG A 166 10.98 -12.59 -4.27
C ARG A 166 10.55 -11.23 -3.73
N VAL A 167 11.53 -10.40 -3.38
CA VAL A 167 11.29 -9.09 -2.75
C VAL A 167 11.72 -7.97 -3.70
N GLY A 168 10.74 -7.23 -4.21
CA GLY A 168 10.93 -6.00 -4.96
C GLY A 168 11.38 -4.87 -4.04
N ILE A 169 12.49 -4.21 -4.36
CA ILE A 169 13.05 -3.09 -3.57
C ILE A 169 13.14 -1.87 -4.47
N LEU A 170 12.32 -0.85 -4.18
CA LEU A 170 12.32 0.41 -4.94
C LEU A 170 13.26 1.41 -4.30
N GLY A 171 14.28 1.80 -5.05
CA GLY A 171 15.30 2.76 -4.64
C GLY A 171 16.47 2.12 -3.88
N ILE A 172 17.66 2.70 -4.08
CA ILE A 172 18.90 2.28 -3.41
C ILE A 172 19.42 3.46 -2.60
N GLY A 173 18.67 3.81 -1.54
CA GLY A 173 19.01 4.84 -0.56
C GLY A 173 19.43 4.24 0.78
N GLY A 174 19.25 5.00 1.86
CA GLY A 174 19.52 4.54 3.23
C GLY A 174 18.73 3.28 3.61
N LEU A 175 17.45 3.20 3.27
CA LEU A 175 16.66 1.98 3.52
C LEU A 175 16.93 0.90 2.47
N GLY A 176 16.99 1.28 1.19
CA GLY A 176 17.14 0.32 0.08
C GLY A 176 18.41 -0.53 0.17
N HIS A 177 19.56 0.05 0.55
CA HIS A 177 20.79 -0.72 0.68
C HIS A 177 20.75 -1.73 1.85
N LEU A 178 20.02 -1.42 2.93
CA LEU A 178 19.76 -2.38 4.02
C LEU A 178 18.78 -3.46 3.58
N ALA A 179 17.73 -3.08 2.83
CA ALA A 179 16.76 -4.02 2.27
C ALA A 179 17.43 -5.08 1.38
N ILE A 180 18.32 -4.67 0.47
CA ILE A 180 19.03 -5.62 -0.40
C ILE A 180 19.82 -6.62 0.44
N GLN A 181 20.56 -6.14 1.43
CA GLN A 181 21.38 -6.98 2.29
C GLN A 181 20.54 -7.92 3.16
N PHE A 182 19.47 -7.43 3.80
CA PHE A 182 18.59 -8.26 4.62
C PHE A 182 17.89 -9.33 3.80
N VAL A 183 17.30 -8.96 2.66
CA VAL A 183 16.63 -9.90 1.77
C VAL A 183 17.58 -11.02 1.35
N ASN A 184 18.77 -10.68 0.84
CA ASN A 184 19.79 -11.66 0.47
C ASN A 184 20.20 -12.55 1.67
N LYS A 185 20.53 -11.95 2.82
CA LYS A 185 21.01 -12.70 3.99
C LYS A 185 19.93 -13.56 4.66
N MET A 186 18.65 -13.25 4.43
CA MET A 186 17.51 -14.07 4.85
C MET A 186 17.16 -15.18 3.84
N GLY A 187 17.92 -15.31 2.74
CA GLY A 187 17.73 -16.36 1.73
C GLY A 187 16.60 -16.08 0.74
N MET A 188 16.18 -14.81 0.63
CA MET A 188 15.21 -14.33 -0.35
C MET A 188 15.91 -13.75 -1.59
N GLU A 189 15.16 -13.52 -2.66
CA GLU A 189 15.66 -12.91 -3.89
C GLU A 189 15.40 -11.40 -3.90
N ALA A 190 16.48 -10.61 -3.96
CA ALA A 190 16.39 -9.15 -3.98
C ALA A 190 16.30 -8.61 -5.41
N VAL A 191 15.08 -8.22 -5.82
CA VAL A 191 14.78 -7.63 -7.13
C VAL A 191 14.77 -6.11 -7.02
N VAL A 192 15.79 -5.45 -7.57
CA VAL A 192 15.98 -4.01 -7.35
C VAL A 192 15.43 -3.18 -8.50
N PHE A 193 14.63 -2.18 -8.17
CA PHE A 193 14.10 -1.17 -9.10
C PHE A 193 14.72 0.19 -8.78
N SER A 194 15.43 0.78 -9.73
CA SER A 194 16.11 2.08 -9.55
C SER A 194 15.83 2.99 -10.74
N GLY A 195 15.83 4.31 -10.55
CA GLY A 195 15.56 5.23 -11.67
C GLY A 195 16.56 5.10 -12.83
N THR A 196 17.83 4.83 -12.54
CA THR A 196 18.91 4.71 -13.54
C THR A 196 19.85 3.57 -13.22
N GLU A 197 20.62 3.12 -14.21
CA GLU A 197 21.65 2.07 -14.09
C GLU A 197 22.86 2.45 -13.20
N SER A 198 22.99 3.71 -12.77
CA SER A 198 24.17 4.22 -12.05
C SER A 198 24.56 3.46 -10.79
N LYS A 199 23.60 2.76 -10.15
CA LYS A 199 23.79 1.98 -8.92
C LYS A 199 23.69 0.46 -9.15
N LYS A 200 23.72 -0.01 -10.40
CA LYS A 200 23.59 -1.44 -10.74
C LYS A 200 24.67 -2.28 -10.07
N ASP A 201 25.94 -1.93 -10.28
CA ASP A 201 27.07 -2.70 -9.74
C ASP A 201 27.09 -2.68 -8.20
N GLU A 202 26.67 -1.57 -7.59
CA GLU A 202 26.54 -1.46 -6.14
C GLU A 202 25.42 -2.36 -5.62
N ALA A 203 24.26 -2.40 -6.27
CA ALA A 203 23.15 -3.28 -5.90
C ALA A 203 23.57 -4.75 -5.92
N PHE A 204 24.28 -5.20 -6.97
CA PHE A 204 24.77 -6.58 -7.04
C PHE A 204 25.81 -6.88 -5.94
N LYS A 205 26.72 -5.95 -5.64
CA LYS A 205 27.67 -6.10 -4.52
C LYS A 205 26.97 -6.23 -3.16
N LEU A 206 25.86 -5.53 -2.97
CA LEU A 206 25.03 -5.61 -1.77
C LEU A 206 24.21 -6.90 -1.69
N GLY A 207 24.01 -7.59 -2.82
CA GLY A 207 23.30 -8.86 -2.86
C GLY A 207 22.03 -8.92 -3.70
N ALA A 208 21.80 -7.94 -4.57
CA ALA A 208 20.69 -8.02 -5.52
C ALA A 208 20.83 -9.26 -6.41
N SER A 209 19.73 -9.97 -6.68
CA SER A 209 19.67 -11.01 -7.70
C SER A 209 19.32 -10.44 -9.07
N GLU A 210 18.54 -9.35 -9.09
CA GLU A 210 18.10 -8.67 -10.30
C GLU A 210 18.14 -7.15 -10.14
N PHE A 211 18.28 -6.44 -11.26
CA PHE A 211 18.27 -4.98 -11.30
C PHE A 211 17.55 -4.47 -12.54
N HIS A 212 16.62 -3.54 -12.34
CA HIS A 212 15.80 -2.94 -13.38
C HIS A 212 15.84 -1.40 -13.28
N ALA A 213 16.33 -0.73 -14.32
CA ALA A 213 16.21 0.73 -14.44
C ALA A 213 14.79 1.12 -14.86
N THR A 214 14.16 2.07 -14.18
CA THR A 214 12.73 2.39 -14.35
C THR A 214 12.45 3.71 -15.07
N LYS A 215 13.45 4.57 -15.29
CA LYS A 215 13.23 5.85 -15.99
C LYS A 215 12.83 5.62 -17.45
N GLY A 216 11.64 6.10 -17.81
CA GLY A 216 11.08 5.96 -19.15
C GLY A 216 10.44 4.59 -19.43
N VAL A 217 10.37 3.72 -18.43
CA VAL A 217 9.67 2.43 -18.53
C VAL A 217 8.18 2.66 -18.31
N THR A 218 7.37 2.19 -19.25
CA THR A 218 5.89 2.24 -19.18
C THR A 218 5.28 0.87 -18.86
N LYS A 219 6.04 -0.21 -19.03
CA LYS A 219 5.65 -1.59 -18.71
C LYS A 219 6.90 -2.43 -18.47
N PHE A 220 6.85 -3.32 -17.48
CA PHE A 220 7.89 -4.33 -17.27
C PHE A 220 7.68 -5.55 -18.17
N GLU A 221 8.78 -6.13 -18.67
CA GLU A 221 8.79 -7.37 -19.45
C GLU A 221 9.78 -8.35 -18.83
N GLY A 222 9.40 -9.63 -18.75
CA GLY A 222 10.30 -10.71 -18.30
C GLY A 222 10.70 -10.67 -16.83
N ILE A 223 9.99 -9.91 -15.99
CA ILE A 223 10.18 -9.92 -14.53
C ILE A 223 9.27 -10.98 -13.93
N GLU A 224 9.85 -11.98 -13.28
CA GLU A 224 9.09 -12.95 -12.51
C GLU A 224 8.43 -12.28 -11.29
N SER A 225 7.25 -12.78 -10.93
CA SER A 225 6.41 -12.17 -9.90
C SER A 225 7.12 -11.98 -8.56
N ILE A 226 6.80 -10.90 -7.85
CA ILE A 226 7.35 -10.56 -6.53
C ILE A 226 6.29 -10.72 -5.43
N ASP A 227 6.69 -11.32 -4.31
CA ASP A 227 5.83 -11.61 -3.15
C ASP A 227 5.75 -10.42 -2.18
N PHE A 228 6.81 -9.62 -2.13
CA PHE A 228 6.90 -8.43 -1.27
C PHE A 228 7.40 -7.25 -2.09
N LEU A 229 6.84 -6.06 -1.86
CA LEU A 229 7.29 -4.82 -2.46
C LEU A 229 7.64 -3.80 -1.37
N LEU A 230 8.93 -3.53 -1.18
CA LEU A 230 9.44 -2.52 -0.24
C LEU A 230 9.72 -1.22 -0.98
N ILE A 231 8.97 -0.17 -0.65
CA ILE A 231 9.13 1.15 -1.27
C ILE A 231 10.02 2.01 -0.39
N THR A 232 11.28 2.16 -0.80
CA THR A 232 12.32 2.86 0.00
C THR A 232 12.73 4.20 -0.59
N THR A 233 12.04 4.66 -1.64
CA THR A 233 12.24 5.96 -2.27
C THR A 233 11.72 7.08 -1.38
N ASN A 234 12.24 8.30 -1.56
CA ASN A 234 11.73 9.52 -0.91
C ASN A 234 10.54 10.15 -1.66
N VAL A 235 10.15 9.56 -2.79
CA VAL A 235 8.97 9.94 -3.59
C VAL A 235 8.09 8.71 -3.79
N LEU A 236 6.79 8.93 -3.85
CA LEU A 236 5.84 7.85 -4.10
C LEU A 236 5.94 7.38 -5.57
N PRO A 237 6.08 6.06 -5.81
CA PRO A 237 6.12 5.53 -7.17
C PRO A 237 4.72 5.51 -7.79
N GLU A 238 4.68 5.50 -9.12
CA GLU A 238 3.47 5.16 -9.88
C GLU A 238 3.19 3.66 -9.73
N LEU A 239 2.32 3.30 -8.78
CA LEU A 239 2.14 1.89 -8.39
C LEU A 239 1.58 1.02 -9.54
N SER A 240 0.86 1.62 -10.48
CA SER A 240 0.35 0.98 -11.71
C SER A 240 1.45 0.26 -12.50
N LEU A 241 2.68 0.78 -12.49
CA LEU A 241 3.82 0.17 -13.18
C LEU A 241 4.25 -1.14 -12.52
N TYR A 242 4.10 -1.26 -11.20
CA TYR A 242 4.59 -2.39 -10.42
C TYR A 242 3.52 -3.46 -10.17
N VAL A 243 2.23 -3.10 -10.17
CA VAL A 243 1.15 -4.08 -9.97
C VAL A 243 1.22 -5.29 -10.90
N PRO A 244 1.52 -5.15 -12.21
CA PRO A 244 1.61 -6.30 -13.12
C PRO A 244 2.69 -7.31 -12.77
N VAL A 245 3.70 -6.93 -11.98
CA VAL A 245 4.77 -7.85 -11.54
C VAL A 245 4.56 -8.35 -10.10
N LEU A 246 3.48 -7.96 -9.42
CA LEU A 246 3.13 -8.51 -8.11
C LEU A 246 2.59 -9.93 -8.25
N ALA A 247 3.02 -10.83 -7.37
CA ALA A 247 2.40 -12.14 -7.21
C ALA A 247 0.97 -12.00 -6.63
N PRO A 248 0.10 -13.01 -6.82
CA PRO A 248 -1.15 -13.08 -6.07
C PRO A 248 -0.86 -13.00 -4.55
N PHE A 249 -1.61 -12.17 -3.83
CA PHE A 249 -1.41 -11.91 -2.39
C PHE A 249 -0.10 -11.22 -2.00
N ALA A 250 0.63 -10.64 -2.95
CA ALA A 250 1.83 -9.88 -2.65
C ALA A 250 1.55 -8.74 -1.66
N LYS A 251 2.52 -8.45 -0.81
CA LYS A 251 2.41 -7.43 0.25
C LYS A 251 3.25 -6.21 -0.11
N VAL A 252 2.60 -5.05 -0.18
CA VAL A 252 3.24 -3.78 -0.51
C VAL A 252 3.43 -2.94 0.75
N PHE A 253 4.67 -2.53 1.01
CA PHE A 253 5.07 -1.77 2.19
C PHE A 253 5.66 -0.41 1.79
N PRO A 254 4.87 0.68 1.90
CA PRO A 254 5.41 2.02 1.77
C PRO A 254 6.25 2.37 3.00
N LEU A 255 7.58 2.27 2.87
CA LEU A 255 8.53 2.70 3.91
C LEU A 255 8.99 4.15 3.72
N THR A 256 8.40 4.83 2.74
CA THR A 256 8.70 6.21 2.40
C THR A 256 8.17 7.19 3.45
N THR A 257 8.91 8.28 3.65
CA THR A 257 8.50 9.42 4.47
C THR A 257 7.96 10.53 3.57
N SER A 258 6.87 10.26 2.85
CA SER A 258 6.13 11.28 2.09
C SER A 258 4.80 11.56 2.79
N PHE A 259 4.40 12.84 2.81
CA PHE A 259 3.09 13.29 3.29
C PHE A 259 2.06 13.42 2.15
N ASP A 260 2.47 13.13 0.92
CA ASP A 260 1.59 13.22 -0.24
C ASP A 260 0.56 12.08 -0.23
N ALA A 261 -0.62 12.35 -0.77
CA ALA A 261 -1.61 11.31 -1.00
C ALA A 261 -1.07 10.33 -2.07
N TRP A 262 -1.04 9.04 -1.74
CA TRP A 262 -0.61 8.01 -2.67
C TRP A 262 -1.80 7.49 -3.48
N PRO A 263 -1.87 7.74 -4.80
CA PRO A 263 -2.91 7.17 -5.63
C PRO A 263 -2.71 5.65 -5.74
N VAL A 264 -3.54 4.89 -5.02
CA VAL A 264 -3.55 3.44 -5.10
C VAL A 264 -4.38 3.01 -6.31
N PRO A 265 -3.79 2.29 -7.30
CA PRO A 265 -4.50 1.80 -8.48
C PRO A 265 -5.39 0.61 -8.09
N ILE A 266 -6.58 0.91 -7.57
CA ILE A 266 -7.53 -0.09 -7.05
C ILE A 266 -7.84 -1.18 -8.09
N PHE A 267 -8.06 -0.80 -9.35
CA PHE A 267 -8.43 -1.77 -10.39
C PHE A 267 -7.30 -2.77 -10.70
N PRO A 268 -6.07 -2.33 -11.02
CA PRO A 268 -4.94 -3.25 -11.15
C PRO A 268 -4.76 -4.19 -9.95
N LEU A 269 -4.94 -3.70 -8.72
CA LEU A 269 -4.83 -4.53 -7.51
C LEU A 269 -5.94 -5.59 -7.38
N LEU A 270 -7.13 -5.32 -7.90
CA LEU A 270 -8.25 -6.28 -7.93
C LEU A 270 -8.15 -7.26 -9.12
N SER A 271 -7.45 -6.88 -10.19
CA SER A 271 -7.30 -7.70 -11.39
C SER A 271 -6.07 -8.61 -11.34
N SER A 272 -5.06 -8.33 -10.50
CA SER A 272 -3.82 -9.11 -10.36
C SER A 272 -3.97 -10.51 -9.72
N ASP A 273 -5.18 -10.92 -9.34
CA ASP A 273 -5.45 -12.30 -8.88
C ASP A 273 -5.29 -13.27 -10.05
N GLY A 274 -4.09 -13.84 -10.21
CA GLY A 274 -3.72 -14.86 -11.20
C GLY A 274 -4.44 -16.21 -11.06
N SER A 275 -5.69 -16.23 -10.60
CA SER A 275 -6.51 -17.45 -10.52
C SER A 275 -7.18 -17.85 -11.83
N ASP A 276 -6.99 -17.09 -12.92
CA ASP A 276 -7.83 -17.19 -14.11
C ASP A 276 -7.46 -18.34 -15.08
N GLU A 277 -6.36 -19.07 -14.87
CA GLU A 277 -6.00 -20.19 -15.78
C GLU A 277 -6.29 -21.61 -15.26
N GLN A 278 -6.50 -21.83 -13.95
CA GLN A 278 -6.54 -23.20 -13.40
C GLN A 278 -7.92 -23.74 -12.99
N HIS A 279 -9.02 -23.04 -13.24
CA HIS A 279 -10.36 -23.52 -12.85
C HIS A 279 -11.37 -23.70 -14.00
N ASN A 280 -10.91 -23.77 -15.25
CA ASN A 280 -11.80 -24.00 -16.39
C ASN A 280 -12.00 -25.49 -16.74
N THR A 281 -12.03 -26.37 -15.73
CA THR A 281 -12.30 -27.80 -15.93
C THR A 281 -13.55 -28.27 -15.20
N MET A 282 -14.67 -27.53 -15.23
CA MET A 282 -15.99 -28.08 -14.90
C MET A 282 -17.12 -27.35 -15.66
N THR A 283 -17.60 -27.98 -16.75
CA THR A 283 -18.99 -27.96 -17.29
C THR A 283 -19.71 -26.62 -17.54
N SER A 284 -19.95 -26.29 -18.82
CA SER A 284 -21.09 -25.54 -19.39
C SER A 284 -21.81 -24.48 -18.52
N ARG A 285 -21.09 -23.55 -17.90
CA ARG A 285 -21.71 -22.37 -17.30
C ARG A 285 -22.06 -21.38 -18.41
N ASP A 286 -23.25 -20.78 -18.35
CA ASP A 286 -23.56 -19.67 -19.24
C ASP A 286 -22.75 -18.42 -18.84
N ASN A 287 -22.58 -17.49 -19.78
CA ASN A 287 -21.76 -16.30 -19.58
C ASN A 287 -22.31 -15.35 -18.48
N TYR A 288 -23.53 -15.58 -18.00
CA TYR A 288 -24.21 -14.71 -17.04
C TYR A 288 -24.36 -15.36 -15.66
N THR A 289 -23.70 -16.49 -15.43
CA THR A 289 -23.68 -17.20 -14.14
C THR A 289 -22.36 -16.96 -13.44
N PHE A 290 -22.41 -16.37 -12.24
CA PHE A 290 -21.21 -16.11 -11.43
C PHE A 290 -20.57 -17.42 -10.94
N ALA A 291 -19.24 -17.43 -10.77
CA ALA A 291 -18.54 -18.58 -10.20
C ALA A 291 -19.00 -18.91 -8.76
N ASN A 292 -19.48 -17.90 -8.03
CA ASN A 292 -20.04 -18.02 -6.68
C ASN A 292 -21.55 -17.70 -6.64
N GLN A 293 -22.30 -18.05 -7.71
CA GLN A 293 -23.73 -17.78 -7.86
C GLN A 293 -24.55 -18.18 -6.62
N ASP A 294 -24.30 -19.37 -6.07
CA ASP A 294 -25.04 -19.91 -4.91
C ASP A 294 -24.83 -19.10 -3.62
N SER A 295 -23.81 -18.23 -3.58
CA SER A 295 -23.51 -17.36 -2.44
C SER A 295 -24.06 -15.94 -2.60
N ILE A 296 -24.70 -15.62 -3.72
CA ILE A 296 -25.26 -14.30 -3.98
C ILE A 296 -26.62 -14.18 -3.26
N PRO A 297 -26.85 -13.13 -2.45
CA PRO A 297 -28.11 -12.96 -1.74
C PRO A 297 -29.26 -12.61 -2.70
N SER A 298 -30.42 -13.23 -2.49
CA SER A 298 -31.66 -12.85 -3.19
C SER A 298 -32.09 -11.42 -2.80
N PRO A 299 -32.60 -10.60 -3.74
CA PRO A 299 -32.94 -10.94 -5.13
C PRO A 299 -31.78 -10.75 -6.15
N LEU A 300 -30.58 -10.39 -5.71
CA LEU A 300 -29.46 -10.04 -6.60
C LEU A 300 -28.96 -11.23 -7.43
N ASP A 301 -29.13 -12.44 -6.91
CA ASP A 301 -28.82 -13.70 -7.60
C ASP A 301 -29.49 -13.81 -8.97
N LYS A 302 -30.72 -13.29 -9.11
CA LYS A 302 -31.47 -13.28 -10.37
C LYS A 302 -31.42 -11.94 -11.07
N GLN A 303 -31.44 -10.86 -10.30
CA GLN A 303 -31.54 -9.50 -10.83
C GLN A 303 -30.30 -9.11 -11.65
N LEU A 304 -29.09 -9.46 -11.18
CA LEU A 304 -27.86 -9.09 -11.88
C LEU A 304 -27.69 -9.86 -13.21
N PRO A 305 -27.85 -11.19 -13.28
CA PRO A 305 -27.84 -11.89 -14.57
C PRO A 305 -28.87 -11.35 -15.56
N ALA A 306 -30.10 -11.05 -15.09
CA ALA A 306 -31.14 -10.47 -15.95
C ALA A 306 -30.76 -9.08 -16.48
N PHE A 307 -30.17 -8.24 -15.61
CA PHE A 307 -29.64 -6.94 -16.00
C PHE A 307 -28.59 -7.07 -17.12
N PHE A 308 -27.57 -7.92 -16.94
CA PHE A 308 -26.50 -8.05 -17.94
C PHE A 308 -27.02 -8.58 -19.27
N ARG A 309 -27.95 -9.55 -19.26
CA ARG A 309 -28.59 -10.03 -20.49
C ARG A 309 -29.36 -8.94 -21.23
N SER A 310 -30.14 -8.13 -20.50
CA SER A 310 -30.88 -7.02 -21.10
C SER A 310 -29.97 -5.87 -21.55
N TRP A 311 -28.87 -5.64 -20.83
CA TRP A 311 -27.85 -4.66 -21.19
C TRP A 311 -27.08 -5.08 -22.44
N ASP A 312 -26.82 -6.37 -22.61
CA ASP A 312 -26.05 -6.92 -23.72
C ASP A 312 -26.85 -7.13 -24.99
N ASP A 313 -28.19 -7.17 -24.91
CA ASP A 313 -29.02 -7.25 -26.11
C ASP A 313 -28.96 -5.94 -26.92
N PRO A 314 -28.35 -5.91 -28.12
CA PRO A 314 -28.32 -4.68 -28.92
C PRO A 314 -29.73 -4.19 -29.30
N ASN A 315 -30.73 -5.09 -29.31
CA ASN A 315 -32.14 -4.80 -29.58
C ASN A 315 -32.97 -4.65 -28.30
N SER A 316 -32.32 -4.40 -27.16
CA SER A 316 -32.92 -4.34 -25.83
C SER A 316 -34.27 -3.62 -25.80
N ASN A 317 -35.21 -4.17 -25.05
CA ASN A 317 -36.48 -3.52 -24.70
C ASN A 317 -36.36 -2.56 -23.50
N HIS A 318 -35.13 -2.24 -23.09
CA HIS A 318 -34.76 -1.38 -21.96
C HIS A 318 -35.06 -1.94 -20.57
N GLU A 319 -35.29 -3.25 -20.41
CA GLU A 319 -35.48 -3.88 -19.09
C GLU A 319 -34.30 -3.68 -18.13
N TYR A 320 -33.08 -3.48 -18.62
CA TYR A 320 -31.91 -3.14 -17.80
C TYR A 320 -32.12 -1.88 -16.95
N LEU A 321 -33.02 -0.96 -17.34
CA LEU A 321 -33.37 0.24 -16.57
C LEU A 321 -34.06 -0.09 -15.25
N ASN A 322 -34.65 -1.29 -15.11
CA ASN A 322 -35.29 -1.73 -13.88
C ASN A 322 -34.29 -1.92 -12.73
N LEU A 323 -33.01 -2.14 -13.05
CA LEU A 323 -31.95 -2.18 -12.04
C LEU A 323 -31.80 -0.82 -11.35
N PHE A 324 -31.96 0.29 -12.07
CA PHE A 324 -31.67 1.63 -11.56
C PHE A 324 -32.87 2.22 -10.82
N ALA A 325 -32.62 2.94 -9.73
CA ALA A 325 -33.63 3.83 -9.15
C ALA A 325 -34.03 4.92 -10.16
N PRO A 326 -35.21 5.58 -10.02
CA PRO A 326 -35.64 6.64 -10.94
C PRO A 326 -34.59 7.73 -11.18
N GLU A 327 -33.89 8.15 -10.11
CA GLU A 327 -32.79 9.12 -10.11
C GLU A 327 -31.41 8.46 -9.94
N GLY A 328 -31.31 7.16 -10.22
CA GLY A 328 -30.06 6.41 -10.10
C GLY A 328 -28.96 6.95 -11.01
N GLN A 329 -27.71 6.82 -10.57
CA GLN A 329 -26.54 7.30 -11.30
C GLN A 329 -25.79 6.14 -11.95
N LEU A 330 -25.44 6.30 -13.23
CA LEU A 330 -24.46 5.47 -13.93
C LEU A 330 -23.18 6.28 -14.17
N VAL A 331 -22.05 5.78 -13.70
CA VAL A 331 -20.74 6.38 -13.90
C VAL A 331 -19.92 5.51 -14.85
N TYR A 332 -19.65 6.04 -16.03
CA TYR A 332 -18.77 5.44 -17.04
C TYR A 332 -17.95 6.56 -17.69
N GLY A 333 -16.83 6.92 -17.05
CA GLY A 333 -16.03 8.10 -17.39
C GLY A 333 -16.71 9.44 -17.04
N THR A 334 -17.98 9.60 -17.40
CA THR A 334 -18.87 10.70 -17.00
C THR A 334 -20.10 10.17 -16.28
N THR A 335 -20.65 10.94 -15.35
CA THR A 335 -21.87 10.59 -14.62
C THR A 335 -23.12 10.90 -15.45
N THR A 336 -24.01 9.92 -15.55
CA THR A 336 -25.33 10.04 -16.17
C THR A 336 -26.38 9.73 -15.11
N THR A 337 -27.34 10.64 -14.92
CA THR A 337 -28.33 10.56 -13.83
C THR A 337 -29.74 10.41 -14.38
N GLY A 338 -30.45 9.41 -13.87
CA GLY A 338 -31.84 9.14 -14.20
C GLY A 338 -32.00 8.18 -15.38
N ARG A 339 -33.08 7.38 -15.34
CA ARG A 339 -33.30 6.26 -16.27
C ARG A 339 -33.32 6.68 -17.76
N GLU A 340 -33.96 7.80 -18.09
CA GLU A 340 -34.00 8.29 -19.48
C GLU A 340 -32.62 8.72 -20.00
N ALA A 341 -31.81 9.35 -19.14
CA ALA A 341 -30.47 9.75 -19.53
C ALA A 341 -29.56 8.52 -19.70
N ILE A 342 -29.69 7.52 -18.83
CA ILE A 342 -28.98 6.24 -18.94
C ILE A 342 -29.36 5.51 -20.22
N ARG A 343 -30.66 5.49 -20.57
CA ARG A 343 -31.14 4.93 -21.84
C ARG A 343 -30.51 5.63 -23.04
N ALA A 344 -30.60 6.96 -23.07
CA ALA A 344 -30.01 7.75 -24.15
C ALA A 344 -28.50 7.52 -24.27
N PHE A 345 -27.78 7.50 -23.15
CA PHE A 345 -26.36 7.18 -23.11
C PHE A 345 -26.07 5.81 -23.72
N ARG A 346 -26.80 4.76 -23.30
CA ARG A 346 -26.65 3.42 -23.86
C ARG A 346 -26.92 3.42 -25.36
N ASP A 347 -28.01 4.03 -25.84
CA ASP A 347 -28.38 4.06 -27.25
C ASP A 347 -27.33 4.78 -28.13
N THR A 348 -26.60 5.77 -27.58
CA THR A 348 -25.49 6.42 -28.29
C THR A 348 -24.24 5.55 -28.42
N MET A 349 -24.07 4.58 -27.53
CA MET A 349 -22.87 3.73 -27.45
C MET A 349 -23.10 2.34 -28.04
N ILE A 350 -24.24 1.71 -27.73
CA ILE A 350 -24.60 0.33 -28.02
C ILE A 350 -25.93 0.33 -28.77
N HIS A 351 -25.86 0.12 -30.07
CA HIS A 351 -27.05 0.01 -30.92
C HIS A 351 -26.66 -0.67 -32.24
N PRO A 352 -27.46 -1.64 -32.76
CA PRO A 352 -27.10 -2.46 -33.91
C PRO A 352 -26.84 -1.65 -35.20
N ILE A 353 -27.54 -0.52 -35.34
CA ILE A 353 -27.42 0.40 -36.49
C ILE A 353 -26.71 1.71 -36.15
N ASN A 354 -27.13 2.39 -35.07
CA ASN A 354 -26.76 3.79 -34.80
C ASN A 354 -25.54 3.95 -33.89
N GLY A 355 -25.11 2.89 -33.20
CA GLY A 355 -24.05 2.92 -32.20
C GLY A 355 -22.67 2.58 -32.79
N PRO A 356 -21.58 2.98 -32.13
CA PRO A 356 -20.25 2.48 -32.45
C PRO A 356 -20.10 0.98 -32.12
N ILE A 357 -20.80 0.49 -31.09
CA ILE A 357 -20.82 -0.91 -30.66
C ILE A 357 -22.13 -1.54 -31.17
N VAL A 358 -22.02 -2.60 -31.97
CA VAL A 358 -23.17 -3.28 -32.60
C VAL A 358 -23.51 -4.60 -31.93
N ASP A 359 -22.57 -5.16 -31.16
CA ASP A 359 -22.73 -6.42 -30.44
C ASP A 359 -21.77 -6.44 -29.24
N LEU A 360 -22.17 -7.12 -28.17
CA LEU A 360 -21.42 -7.21 -26.93
C LEU A 360 -21.86 -8.42 -26.11
N GLU A 361 -20.99 -8.88 -25.22
CA GLU A 361 -21.35 -9.88 -24.22
C GLU A 361 -20.41 -9.82 -23.02
N HIS A 362 -21.00 -9.74 -21.83
CA HIS A 362 -20.30 -9.93 -20.58
C HIS A 362 -20.15 -11.43 -20.27
N THR A 363 -19.01 -11.79 -19.69
CA THR A 363 -18.79 -13.05 -18.98
C THR A 363 -18.59 -12.75 -17.50
N LEU A 364 -19.57 -13.10 -16.68
CA LEU A 364 -19.58 -12.83 -15.25
C LEU A 364 -18.67 -13.81 -14.50
N LYS A 365 -17.67 -13.30 -13.78
CA LYS A 365 -16.68 -14.13 -13.06
C LYS A 365 -17.03 -14.25 -11.59
N LYS A 366 -17.02 -13.16 -10.82
CA LYS A 366 -17.25 -13.18 -9.37
C LYS A 366 -18.11 -12.01 -8.89
N PHE A 367 -18.84 -12.26 -7.82
CA PHE A 367 -19.65 -11.27 -7.11
C PHE A 367 -19.19 -11.15 -5.66
N TYR A 368 -19.16 -9.93 -5.13
CA TYR A 368 -18.79 -9.68 -3.74
C TYR A 368 -19.81 -8.75 -3.08
N VAL A 369 -20.22 -9.07 -1.86
CA VAL A 369 -20.94 -8.14 -0.98
C VAL A 369 -19.91 -7.44 -0.11
N LEU A 370 -19.90 -6.11 -0.10
CA LEU A 370 -18.96 -5.36 0.73
C LEU A 370 -19.45 -5.33 2.19
N ALA A 371 -18.62 -5.85 3.09
CA ALA A 371 -18.86 -5.81 4.52
C ALA A 371 -18.59 -4.39 5.04
N GLY A 372 -19.63 -3.56 5.17
CA GLY A 372 -19.49 -2.20 5.69
C GLY A 372 -20.47 -1.13 5.18
N GLY A 373 -21.47 -1.47 4.36
CA GLY A 373 -22.50 -0.51 3.91
C GLY A 373 -23.27 0.11 5.07
N SER A 374 -22.87 1.31 5.47
CA SER A 374 -23.09 1.93 6.77
C SER A 374 -24.45 2.63 6.97
N GLU A 375 -25.51 2.23 6.27
CA GLU A 375 -26.86 2.75 6.48
C GLU A 375 -27.93 1.66 6.36
N LYS A 376 -28.90 1.67 7.27
CA LYS A 376 -29.99 0.69 7.33
C LYS A 376 -30.81 0.74 6.02
N GLY A 377 -30.79 -0.33 5.23
CA GLY A 377 -31.52 -0.43 3.96
C GLY A 377 -30.69 -0.18 2.69
N LYS A 378 -29.36 -0.11 2.79
CA LYS A 378 -28.46 -0.04 1.62
C LYS A 378 -27.55 -1.28 1.52
N GLN A 379 -27.25 -1.70 0.29
CA GLN A 379 -26.37 -2.82 0.00
C GLN A 379 -25.35 -2.45 -1.08
N GLU A 380 -24.07 -2.59 -0.78
CA GLU A 380 -22.97 -2.35 -1.72
C GLU A 380 -22.36 -3.66 -2.21
N VAL A 381 -22.15 -3.75 -3.52
CA VAL A 381 -21.62 -4.95 -4.17
C VAL A 381 -20.56 -4.61 -5.20
N LEU A 382 -19.68 -5.57 -5.44
CA LEU A 382 -18.74 -5.56 -6.55
C LEU A 382 -19.03 -6.74 -7.49
N VAL A 383 -19.03 -6.45 -8.79
CA VAL A 383 -19.15 -7.45 -9.86
C VAL A 383 -17.86 -7.42 -10.66
N LYS A 384 -17.26 -8.59 -10.92
CA LYS A 384 -16.08 -8.76 -11.79
C LYS A 384 -16.41 -9.68 -12.94
N GLY A 385 -15.90 -9.38 -14.13
CA GLY A 385 -16.01 -10.23 -15.29
C GLY A 385 -15.10 -9.80 -16.43
N SER A 386 -15.33 -10.38 -17.59
CA SER A 386 -14.77 -9.90 -18.86
C SER A 386 -15.90 -9.45 -19.78
N LEU A 387 -15.59 -8.58 -20.73
CA LEU A 387 -16.52 -8.03 -21.70
C LEU A 387 -15.82 -7.98 -23.04
N TRP A 388 -16.57 -8.32 -24.09
CA TRP A 388 -16.13 -8.03 -25.44
C TRP A 388 -17.12 -7.12 -26.16
N TYR A 389 -16.57 -6.23 -26.98
CA TYR A 389 -17.32 -5.35 -27.87
C TYR A 389 -16.98 -5.66 -29.30
N LYS A 390 -18.01 -5.75 -30.14
CA LYS A 390 -17.88 -5.73 -31.59
C LYS A 390 -18.29 -4.36 -32.10
N LEU A 391 -17.32 -3.68 -32.70
CA LEU A 391 -17.56 -2.39 -33.33
C LEU A 391 -18.27 -2.56 -34.67
N ARG A 392 -18.94 -1.50 -35.16
CA ARG A 392 -19.66 -1.54 -36.44
C ARG A 392 -18.77 -1.85 -37.65
N ASN A 393 -17.47 -1.58 -37.57
CA ASN A 393 -16.48 -1.97 -38.59
C ASN A 393 -16.01 -3.44 -38.48
N GLY A 394 -16.55 -4.21 -37.54
CA GLY A 394 -16.23 -5.62 -37.31
C GLY A 394 -15.05 -5.86 -36.36
N ARG A 395 -14.31 -4.84 -35.91
CA ARG A 395 -13.24 -5.00 -34.92
C ARG A 395 -13.81 -5.48 -33.60
N LYS A 396 -13.22 -6.54 -33.05
CA LYS A 396 -13.51 -7.04 -31.70
C LYS A 396 -12.48 -6.50 -30.71
N ILE A 397 -12.94 -6.09 -29.54
CA ILE A 397 -12.11 -5.59 -28.43
C ILE A 397 -12.58 -6.31 -27.17
N ASP A 398 -11.65 -6.93 -26.45
CA ASP A 398 -11.92 -7.73 -25.25
C ASP A 398 -11.16 -7.11 -24.07
N PHE A 399 -11.80 -6.96 -22.91
CA PHE A 399 -11.16 -6.46 -21.70
C PHE A 399 -11.86 -6.97 -20.44
N ASP A 400 -11.16 -6.96 -19.31
CA ASP A 400 -11.78 -7.20 -18.01
C ASP A 400 -12.53 -5.95 -17.53
N PHE A 401 -13.61 -6.17 -16.79
CA PHE A 401 -14.37 -5.11 -16.14
C PHE A 401 -14.60 -5.40 -14.66
N ALA A 402 -14.80 -4.33 -13.91
CA ALA A 402 -15.38 -4.38 -12.59
C ALA A 402 -16.49 -3.34 -12.47
N SER A 403 -17.52 -3.62 -11.69
CA SER A 403 -18.59 -2.69 -11.40
C SER A 403 -18.81 -2.58 -9.90
N ALA A 404 -18.93 -1.35 -9.39
CA ALA A 404 -19.39 -1.09 -8.02
C ALA A 404 -20.83 -0.60 -8.06
N ILE A 405 -21.71 -1.28 -7.33
CA ILE A 405 -23.13 -0.95 -7.32
C ILE A 405 -23.60 -0.76 -5.89
N ARG A 406 -24.26 0.36 -5.63
CA ARG A 406 -24.95 0.64 -4.38
C ARG A 406 -26.45 0.58 -4.61
N PHE A 407 -27.07 -0.35 -3.94
CA PHE A 407 -28.51 -0.55 -3.91
C PHE A 407 -29.13 0.12 -2.69
N ALA A 408 -30.34 0.65 -2.86
CA ALA A 408 -31.24 1.04 -1.79
C ALA A 408 -32.52 0.19 -1.86
N ASP A 409 -33.12 -0.09 -0.70
CA ASP A 409 -34.44 -0.69 -0.60
C ASP A 409 -35.49 0.27 -1.18
N ALA A 410 -36.22 -0.17 -2.20
CA ALA A 410 -37.26 0.61 -2.87
C ALA A 410 -38.53 0.77 -2.02
N GLY A 411 -38.60 0.16 -0.82
CA GLY A 411 -39.79 0.13 0.04
C GLY A 411 -40.83 -0.91 -0.42
N ASP A 412 -41.70 -1.33 0.50
CA ASP A 412 -42.81 -2.28 0.27
C ASP A 412 -42.41 -3.68 -0.25
N GLY A 413 -41.24 -4.19 0.12
CA GLY A 413 -40.81 -5.55 -0.26
C GLY A 413 -40.55 -5.74 -1.75
N LYS A 414 -40.26 -4.63 -2.47
CA LYS A 414 -39.87 -4.61 -3.88
C LYS A 414 -38.38 -4.91 -4.07
N GLU A 415 -38.01 -5.20 -5.31
CA GLU A 415 -36.62 -5.44 -5.75
C GLU A 415 -35.68 -4.29 -5.35
N LEU A 416 -34.41 -4.61 -5.09
CA LEU A 416 -33.36 -3.64 -4.81
C LEU A 416 -33.13 -2.74 -6.03
N GLN A 417 -33.00 -1.44 -5.84
CA GLN A 417 -32.72 -0.51 -6.93
C GLN A 417 -31.38 0.20 -6.73
N ALA A 418 -30.57 0.23 -7.79
CA ALA A 418 -29.27 0.88 -7.80
C ALA A 418 -29.45 2.40 -7.78
N GLU A 419 -29.07 3.03 -6.67
CA GLU A 419 -28.94 4.48 -6.57
C GLU A 419 -27.62 4.95 -7.22
N PHE A 420 -26.63 4.07 -7.28
CA PHE A 420 -25.34 4.33 -7.89
C PHE A 420 -24.77 3.05 -8.52
N TYR A 421 -24.29 3.16 -9.75
CA TYR A 421 -23.58 2.13 -10.50
C TYR A 421 -22.37 2.79 -11.13
N GLU A 422 -21.16 2.38 -10.76
CA GLU A 422 -19.93 2.75 -11.45
C GLU A 422 -19.31 1.56 -12.18
N VAL A 423 -18.92 1.76 -13.43
CA VAL A 423 -18.26 0.77 -14.29
C VAL A 423 -16.79 1.15 -14.45
N PHE A 424 -15.90 0.24 -14.08
CA PHE A 424 -14.45 0.35 -14.23
C PHE A 424 -13.97 -0.57 -15.35
N VAL A 425 -13.45 0.02 -16.43
CA VAL A 425 -12.85 -0.69 -17.57
C VAL A 425 -11.63 0.07 -18.07
N ASP A 426 -10.66 -0.64 -18.66
CA ASP A 426 -9.65 0.00 -19.49
C ASP A 426 -10.26 0.41 -20.84
N SER A 427 -10.80 1.63 -20.88
CA SER A 427 -11.44 2.18 -22.07
C SER A 427 -10.45 2.76 -23.10
N HIS A 428 -9.13 2.68 -22.88
CA HIS A 428 -8.17 3.35 -23.76
C HIS A 428 -8.19 2.76 -25.18
N GLU A 429 -8.11 1.43 -25.30
CA GLU A 429 -8.16 0.76 -26.59
C GLU A 429 -9.50 1.01 -27.30
N LEU A 430 -10.61 0.88 -26.56
CA LEU A 430 -11.95 1.12 -27.08
C LEU A 430 -12.12 2.55 -27.63
N LYS A 431 -11.72 3.56 -26.86
CA LYS A 431 -11.80 4.97 -27.28
C LYS A 431 -10.95 5.23 -28.51
N THR A 432 -9.76 4.64 -28.57
CA THR A 432 -8.85 4.75 -29.71
C THR A 432 -9.48 4.12 -30.96
N ALA A 433 -9.99 2.89 -30.84
CA ALA A 433 -10.62 2.18 -31.94
C ALA A 433 -11.89 2.88 -32.47
N ILE A 434 -12.73 3.42 -31.58
CA ILE A 434 -13.91 4.20 -31.99
C ILE A 434 -13.48 5.48 -32.72
N LYS A 435 -12.44 6.16 -32.24
CA LYS A 435 -11.90 7.37 -32.90
C LYS A 435 -11.38 7.05 -34.31
N GLU A 436 -10.55 6.03 -34.46
CA GLU A 436 -10.00 5.58 -35.75
C GLU A 436 -11.11 5.22 -36.74
N MET A 437 -12.13 4.50 -36.27
CA MET A 437 -13.29 4.12 -37.08
C MET A 437 -14.07 5.35 -37.58
N ASN A 438 -14.36 6.31 -36.70
CA ASN A 438 -15.06 7.54 -37.05
C ASN A 438 -14.24 8.45 -37.99
N GLU A 439 -12.91 8.42 -37.90
CA GLU A 439 -12.02 9.17 -38.80
C GLU A 439 -11.93 8.53 -40.18
N ALA A 440 -11.97 7.19 -40.27
CA ALA A 440 -11.97 6.46 -41.53
C ALA A 440 -13.24 6.70 -42.37
N GLU A 441 -14.40 6.89 -41.74
CA GLU A 441 -15.68 7.16 -42.41
C GLU A 441 -15.81 8.60 -42.93
N LYS A 442 -14.96 9.52 -42.48
CA LYS A 442 -14.92 10.91 -42.95
C LYS A 442 -14.05 11.08 -44.21
N LYS A 443 -13.33 10.04 -44.63
CA LYS A 443 -12.52 9.98 -45.85
C LYS A 443 -13.27 9.21 -46.92
#